data_AF-A0A956S6D4-F1
#
_entry.id   AF-A0A956S6D4-F1
#
_cell.length_a   1.000
_cell.length_b   1.000
_cell.length_c   1.000
_cell.angle_alpha   90.00
_cell.angle_beta   90.00
_cell.angle_gamma   90.00
#
_symmetry.space_group_name_H-M   'P 1'
#
loop_
_entity.id
_entity.type
_entity.pdbx_description
1 polymer ?
#
loop_
_entity_poly.entity_id
_entity_poly.type
_entity_poly.pdbx_seq_one_letter_code
_entity_poly.pdbx_strand_id
1 'polypeptide(L)'
;MSHPKLLLLSNSLNHGMAYLEHAKPHFKSFLGAQIERVLFVPYAGVTFSHDDYSARVRPAFEEVGFKLDAIHDFSNPKQAVAEAQAIAVGGGNTFQLL
;
A
#
# COMPACT_ATOMS: atom_id res chain seq x y z
N MET A 1 -9.51 -7.54 -23.33
CA MET A 1 -9.11 -6.50 -22.36
C MET A 1 -8.97 -7.18 -21.00
N SER A 2 -7.84 -7.01 -20.30
CA SER A 2 -7.72 -7.51 -18.93
C SER A 2 -8.61 -6.67 -18.01
N HIS A 3 -9.36 -7.31 -17.13
CA HIS A 3 -10.16 -6.61 -16.13
C HIS A 3 -9.24 -6.03 -15.05
N PRO A 4 -9.57 -4.86 -14.48
CA PRO A 4 -8.82 -4.32 -13.36
C PRO A 4 -8.92 -5.28 -12.16
N LYS A 5 -7.77 -5.59 -11.56
CA LYS A 5 -7.67 -6.41 -10.36
C LYS A 5 -7.58 -5.46 -9.16
N LEU A 6 -8.60 -5.44 -8.30
CA LEU A 6 -8.71 -4.50 -7.18
C LEU A 6 -9.00 -5.23 -5.86
N LEU A 7 -8.36 -4.79 -4.79
CA LEU A 7 -8.66 -5.17 -3.40
C LEU A 7 -9.01 -3.89 -2.64
N LEU A 8 -10.25 -3.77 -2.20
CA LEU A 8 -10.76 -2.57 -1.53
C LEU A 8 -11.09 -2.92 -0.07
N LEU A 9 -10.33 -2.35 0.86
CA LEU A 9 -10.49 -2.58 2.30
C LEU A 9 -11.28 -1.42 2.91
N SER A 10 -12.25 -1.73 3.78
CA SER A 10 -13.06 -0.69 4.42
C SER A 10 -12.30 0.10 5.49
N ASN A 11 -11.30 -0.51 6.13
CA ASN A 11 -10.55 0.05 7.24
C ASN A 11 -9.17 -0.61 7.35
N SER A 12 -8.29 -0.02 8.18
CA SER A 12 -6.93 -0.52 8.38
C SER A 12 -6.71 -1.25 9.71
N LEU A 13 -7.68 -1.24 10.62
CA LEU A 13 -7.55 -1.82 11.95
C LEU A 13 -8.89 -2.35 12.45
N ASN A 14 -8.95 -3.64 12.76
CA ASN A 14 -10.07 -4.26 13.45
C ASN A 14 -9.82 -4.25 14.96
N HIS A 15 -10.89 -4.22 15.76
CA HIS A 15 -10.79 -4.22 17.22
C HIS A 15 -10.03 -5.46 17.72
N GLY A 16 -9.03 -5.25 18.58
CA GLY A 16 -8.21 -6.33 19.15
C GLY A 16 -7.12 -6.89 18.22
N MET A 17 -6.95 -6.36 17.01
CA MET A 17 -5.91 -6.77 16.06
C MET A 17 -4.83 -5.70 15.92
N ALA A 18 -3.69 -6.08 15.37
CA ALA A 18 -2.66 -5.15 14.91
C ALA A 18 -3.06 -4.49 13.58
N TYR A 19 -2.34 -3.42 13.25
CA TYR A 19 -2.53 -2.67 12.00
C TYR A 19 -2.39 -3.56 10.77
N LEU A 20 -3.40 -3.51 9.89
CA LEU A 20 -3.54 -4.32 8.67
C LEU A 20 -3.46 -5.85 8.87
N GLU A 21 -3.52 -6.34 10.10
CA GLU A 21 -3.38 -7.77 10.39
C GLU A 21 -4.45 -8.61 9.68
N HIS A 22 -5.71 -8.17 9.72
CA HIS A 22 -6.81 -8.83 9.03
C HIS A 22 -6.66 -8.82 7.50
N ALA A 23 -5.86 -7.90 6.93
CA ALA A 23 -5.68 -7.76 5.50
C ALA A 23 -4.55 -8.65 4.93
N LYS A 24 -3.60 -9.09 5.79
CA LYS A 24 -2.43 -9.89 5.40
C LYS A 24 -2.76 -11.13 4.54
N PRO A 25 -3.76 -11.97 4.87
CA PRO A 25 -4.10 -13.12 4.04
C PRO A 25 -4.61 -12.71 2.65
N HIS A 26 -5.32 -11.59 2.57
CA HIS A 26 -5.84 -11.05 1.32
C HIS A 26 -4.72 -10.50 0.45
N PHE A 27 -3.70 -9.83 1.00
CA PHE A 27 -2.53 -9.37 0.22
C PHE A 27 -1.85 -10.52 -0.51
N LYS A 28 -1.58 -11.63 0.20
CA LYS A 28 -0.92 -12.80 -0.40
C LYS A 28 -1.75 -13.45 -1.51
N SER A 29 -3.04 -13.66 -1.26
CA SER A 29 -3.96 -14.24 -2.25
C SER A 29 -4.14 -13.32 -3.47
N PHE A 30 -4.24 -12.01 -3.23
CA PHE A 30 -4.50 -11.03 -4.26
C PHE A 30 -3.27 -10.73 -5.12
N LEU A 31 -2.10 -10.51 -4.53
CA LEU A 31 -0.88 -10.18 -5.27
C LEU A 31 -0.31 -11.43 -5.96
N GLY A 32 -0.42 -12.60 -5.33
CA GLY A 32 0.09 -13.85 -5.89
C GLY A 32 1.62 -13.91 -5.94
N ALA A 33 2.16 -14.96 -6.57
CA ALA A 33 3.59 -15.27 -6.50
C ALA A 33 4.48 -14.48 -7.48
N GLN A 34 3.90 -13.76 -8.44
CA GLN A 34 4.66 -13.01 -9.46
C GLN A 34 5.00 -11.59 -9.02
N ILE A 35 4.36 -11.10 -7.96
CA ILE A 35 4.59 -9.76 -7.43
C ILE A 35 5.62 -9.86 -6.32
N GLU A 36 6.65 -9.03 -6.38
CA GLU A 36 7.70 -8.95 -5.37
C GLU A 36 7.69 -7.60 -4.64
N ARG A 37 7.26 -6.54 -5.34
CA ARG A 37 7.29 -5.15 -4.85
C ARG A 37 5.95 -4.47 -5.02
N VAL A 38 5.57 -3.68 -4.01
CA VAL A 38 4.37 -2.85 -4.00
C VAL A 38 4.79 -1.39 -3.86
N LEU A 39 4.31 -0.54 -4.77
CA LEU A 39 4.47 0.91 -4.67
C LEU A 39 3.35 1.48 -3.80
N PHE A 40 3.71 2.15 -2.71
CA PHE A 40 2.80 2.74 -1.75
C PHE A 40 2.59 4.24 -2.01
N VAL A 41 1.33 4.68 -1.97
CA VAL A 41 0.90 6.08 -2.12
C VAL A 41 0.41 6.60 -0.76
N PRO A 42 1.20 7.41 -0.04
CA PRO A 42 0.90 7.84 1.33
C PRO A 42 0.10 9.15 1.43
N TYR A 43 -0.27 9.78 0.30
CA TYR A 43 -0.75 11.18 0.27
C TYR A 43 -2.04 11.47 1.03
N ALA A 44 -2.81 10.44 1.41
CA ALA A 44 -3.97 10.63 2.29
C ALA A 44 -3.58 10.93 3.75
N GLY A 45 -2.34 10.66 4.17
CA GLY A 45 -1.84 10.91 5.51
C GLY A 45 -1.61 12.40 5.77
N VAL A 46 -2.27 12.98 6.78
CA VAL A 46 -2.21 14.43 7.09
C VAL A 46 -1.45 14.72 8.38
N THR A 47 -1.61 13.86 9.40
CA THR A 47 -1.13 14.14 10.77
C THR A 47 0.29 13.61 11.05
N PHE A 48 0.93 12.99 10.05
CA PHE A 48 2.26 12.40 10.13
C PHE A 48 2.95 12.53 8.76
N SER A 49 4.27 12.40 8.74
CA SER A 49 5.02 12.48 7.48
C SER A 49 4.73 11.27 6.58
N HIS A 50 4.99 11.41 5.28
CA HIS A 50 4.90 10.29 4.34
C HIS A 50 5.90 9.17 4.67
N ASP A 51 7.05 9.52 5.24
CA ASP A 51 8.05 8.56 5.74
C ASP A 51 7.49 7.73 6.90
N ASP A 52 6.92 8.39 7.92
CA ASP A 52 6.31 7.72 9.07
C ASP A 52 5.15 6.82 8.62
N TYR A 53 4.34 7.28 7.65
CA TYR A 53 3.24 6.47 7.15
C TYR A 53 3.75 5.21 6.44
N SER A 54 4.73 5.38 5.58
CA SER A 54 5.32 4.27 4.81
C SER A 54 6.01 3.28 5.74
N ALA A 55 6.71 3.75 6.78
CA ALA A 55 7.31 2.93 7.82
C ALA A 55 6.27 2.12 8.61
N ARG A 56 5.07 2.69 8.86
CA ARG A 56 3.97 1.99 9.53
C ARG A 56 3.31 0.91 8.66
N VAL A 57 3.21 1.12 7.35
CA VAL A 57 2.55 0.19 6.41
C VAL A 57 3.47 -0.94 5.98
N ARG A 58 4.77 -0.66 5.82
CA ARG A 58 5.80 -1.58 5.36
C ARG A 58 5.78 -2.97 6.02
N PRO A 59 5.71 -3.10 7.36
CA PRO A 59 5.71 -4.42 8.01
C PRO A 59 4.56 -5.32 7.55
N ALA A 60 3.38 -4.76 7.30
CA ALA A 60 2.21 -5.56 6.89
C ALA A 60 2.39 -6.26 5.53
N PHE A 61 3.20 -5.68 4.64
CA PHE A 61 3.54 -6.25 3.34
C PHE A 61 4.78 -7.15 3.43
N GLU A 62 5.82 -6.74 4.16
CA GLU A 62 7.06 -7.50 4.30
C GLU A 62 6.85 -8.82 5.03
N GLU A 63 6.00 -8.85 6.06
CA GLU A 63 5.63 -10.08 6.79
C GLU A 63 4.97 -11.14 5.90
N VAL A 64 4.34 -10.74 4.80
CA VAL A 64 3.71 -11.66 3.84
C VAL A 64 4.52 -11.83 2.54
N GLY A 65 5.75 -11.29 2.51
CA GLY A 65 6.74 -11.55 1.47
C GLY A 65 6.83 -10.48 0.36
N PHE A 66 6.25 -9.30 0.53
CA PHE A 66 6.33 -8.22 -0.46
C PHE A 66 7.17 -7.05 0.06
N LYS A 67 8.11 -6.57 -0.75
CA LYS A 67 8.81 -5.31 -0.46
C LYS A 67 7.88 -4.14 -0.71
N LEU A 68 8.02 -3.08 0.08
CA LEU A 68 7.23 -1.87 -0.07
C LEU A 68 8.12 -0.67 -0.39
N ASP A 69 7.87 -0.01 -1.51
CA ASP A 69 8.52 1.25 -1.86
C ASP A 69 7.51 2.38 -1.72
N ALA A 70 7.94 3.56 -1.29
CA ALA A 70 7.03 4.69 -1.15
C ALA A 70 7.23 5.69 -2.29
N ILE A 71 6.13 6.11 -2.93
CA ILE A 71 6.18 6.95 -4.13
C ILE A 71 6.87 8.30 -3.91
N HIS A 72 6.84 8.83 -2.69
CA HIS A 72 7.44 10.13 -2.36
C HIS A 72 8.97 10.09 -2.28
N ASP A 73 9.57 8.90 -2.22
CA ASP A 73 11.03 8.70 -2.25
C ASP A 73 11.61 8.75 -3.68
N PHE A 74 10.75 8.70 -4.71
CA PHE A 74 11.17 8.69 -6.11
C PHE A 74 11.25 10.11 -6.67
N SER A 75 12.36 10.43 -7.35
CA SER A 75 12.51 11.68 -8.08
C SER A 75 11.55 11.80 -9.28
N ASN A 76 11.12 10.67 -9.85
CA ASN A 76 10.15 10.61 -10.94
C ASN A 76 8.97 9.69 -10.57
N PRO A 77 7.93 10.22 -9.88
CA PRO A 77 6.80 9.42 -9.42
C PRO A 77 5.94 8.86 -10.57
N LYS A 78 5.90 9.53 -11.73
CA LYS A 78 5.16 9.03 -12.91
C LYS A 78 5.80 7.75 -13.46
N GLN A 79 7.12 7.72 -13.52
CA GLN A 79 7.86 6.52 -13.92
C GLN A 79 7.69 5.40 -12.91
N ALA A 80 7.79 5.70 -11.60
CA ALA A 80 7.56 4.72 -10.55
C ALA A 80 6.18 4.04 -10.67
N VAL A 81 5.13 4.82 -10.96
CA VAL A 81 3.78 4.27 -11.21
C VAL A 81 3.73 3.40 -12.46
N ALA A 82 4.37 3.82 -13.55
CA ALA A 82 4.39 3.07 -14.80
C ALA A 82 5.12 1.73 -14.69
N GLU A 83 6.13 1.64 -13.82
CA GLU A 83 6.96 0.45 -13.60
C GLU A 83 6.49 -0.42 -12.42
N ALA A 84 5.51 0.05 -11.64
CA ALA A 84 5.03 -0.65 -10.46
C ALA A 84 4.37 -2.00 -10.82
N GLN A 85 4.79 -3.06 -10.13
CA GLN A 85 4.16 -4.37 -10.24
C GLN A 85 2.76 -4.38 -9.60
N ALA A 86 2.60 -3.64 -8.49
CA ALA A 86 1.34 -3.42 -7.79
C ALA A 86 1.38 -2.07 -7.07
N ILE A 87 0.20 -1.49 -6.82
CA ILE A 87 0.05 -0.20 -6.13
C ILE A 87 -0.85 -0.38 -4.91
N ALA A 88 -0.40 0.12 -3.77
CA ALA A 88 -1.20 0.26 -2.56
C ALA A 88 -1.43 1.74 -2.26
N VAL A 89 -2.65 2.13 -1.93
CA VAL A 89 -3.01 3.51 -1.60
C VAL A 89 -3.42 3.57 -0.14
N GLY A 90 -2.75 4.43 0.64
CA GLY A 90 -3.04 4.61 2.06
C GLY A 90 -4.38 5.30 2.31
N GLY A 91 -5.03 4.97 3.43
CA GLY A 91 -6.21 5.70 3.91
C GLY A 91 -5.86 7.02 4.60
N GLY A 92 -6.86 7.86 4.86
CA GLY A 92 -6.69 9.16 5.50
C GLY A 92 -7.72 10.16 5.01
N ASN A 93 -7.29 11.37 4.67
CA ASN A 93 -8.16 12.38 4.06
C ASN A 93 -8.23 12.20 2.54
N THR A 94 -9.42 11.90 2.00
CA THR A 94 -9.61 11.67 0.56
C THR A 94 -9.44 12.93 -0.29
N PHE A 95 -9.68 14.13 0.24
CA PHE A 95 -9.46 15.38 -0.50
C PHE A 95 -7.97 15.68 -0.64
N GLN A 96 -7.15 15.36 0.35
CA GLN A 96 -5.70 15.47 0.27
C GLN A 96 -5.10 14.47 -0.73
N LEU A 97 -5.74 13.31 -0.88
CA LEU A 97 -5.30 12.24 -1.78
C LEU A 97 -5.48 12.59 -3.27
N LEU A 98 -6.53 13.37 -3.61
CA LEU A 98 -6.96 13.67 -4.98
C LEU A 98 -6.40 15.01 -5.47
#